data_AF-A0A1F3K123-F1
#
_entry.id   AF-A0A1F3K123-F1
#
_cell.length_a   1.000
_cell.length_b   1.000
_cell.length_c   1.000
_cell.angle_alpha   90.00
_cell.angle_beta   90.00
_cell.angle_gamma   90.00
#
_symmetry.space_group_name_H-M   'P 1'
#
loop_
_entity.id
_entity.type
_entity.pdbx_description
1 polymer ?
#
loop_
_entity_poly.entity_id
_entity_poly.type
_entity_poly.pdbx_seq_one_letter_code
_entity_poly.pdbx_strand_id
1 'polypeptide(L)'
;MKTIIKVLFFCLPALLLVSSCEKEDNSPDKLIVTMGAQANTTIGAFYSIGQNKVFTQDLAAANQDTINLLCFYEHDTVNNYINDICLASPGSGIRGVFTGETSTENWAVKQLTTFTAPATEITVAQFDALEQNDAVIPSYYNSTQTSGIKKAKLLKAGDIYAIKTHDNIYGLFKVITVVEGADGYVEFELKLKK
;
A
#
# COMPACT_ATOMS: atom_id res chain seq x y z
N MET A 1 69.82 -42.91 11.79
CA MET A 1 69.26 -41.77 12.54
C MET A 1 67.78 -41.66 12.22
N LYS A 2 66.95 -41.51 13.27
CA LYS A 2 65.48 -41.47 13.24
C LYS A 2 64.97 -40.13 12.71
N THR A 3 63.98 -40.13 11.80
CA THR A 3 62.89 -39.11 11.70
C THR A 3 61.84 -39.68 10.71
N ILE A 4 60.72 -40.28 11.14
CA ILE A 4 59.35 -39.74 11.38
C ILE A 4 58.84 -38.78 10.28
N ILE A 5 57.54 -38.90 9.96
CA ILE A 5 56.60 -37.89 9.36
C ILE A 5 56.34 -38.12 7.86
N LYS A 6 55.12 -38.23 7.30
CA LYS A 6 53.71 -38.19 7.73
C LYS A 6 52.88 -38.92 6.65
N VAL A 7 51.91 -39.72 7.06
CA VAL A 7 50.84 -40.23 6.19
C VAL A 7 49.91 -39.07 5.87
N LEU A 8 49.74 -38.74 4.58
CA LEU A 8 48.73 -37.80 4.11
C LEU A 8 47.57 -38.59 3.50
N PHE A 9 46.46 -38.63 4.23
CA PHE A 9 45.20 -39.26 3.87
C PHE A 9 44.47 -38.31 2.89
N PHE A 10 44.29 -38.73 1.64
CA PHE A 10 43.57 -37.98 0.62
C PHE A 10 42.10 -38.44 0.62
N CYS A 11 41.25 -37.79 1.40
CA CYS A 11 39.79 -37.98 1.33
C CYS A 11 39.21 -37.01 0.29
N LEU A 12 38.62 -37.58 -0.76
CA LEU A 12 37.88 -36.88 -1.80
C LEU A 12 36.38 -36.83 -1.42
N PRO A 13 35.75 -35.66 -1.25
CA PRO A 13 34.30 -35.60 -1.13
C PRO A 13 33.66 -35.47 -2.52
N ALA A 14 32.80 -36.43 -2.86
CA ALA A 14 31.91 -36.37 -4.01
C ALA A 14 30.85 -35.27 -3.81
N LEU A 15 30.83 -34.27 -4.68
CA LEU A 15 29.73 -33.30 -4.74
C LEU A 15 28.50 -33.97 -5.36
N LEU A 16 27.47 -34.17 -4.55
CA LEU A 16 26.10 -34.42 -5.01
C LEU A 16 25.45 -33.08 -5.35
N LEU A 17 25.21 -32.84 -6.64
CA LEU A 17 24.37 -31.74 -7.10
C LEU A 17 22.90 -32.13 -6.86
N VAL A 18 22.34 -31.67 -5.75
CA VAL A 18 20.88 -31.63 -5.57
C VAL A 18 20.35 -30.46 -6.41
N SER A 19 19.77 -30.79 -7.56
CA SER A 19 18.89 -29.89 -8.30
C SER A 19 17.66 -29.66 -7.43
N SER A 20 17.62 -28.49 -6.79
CA SER A 20 16.43 -27.98 -6.14
C SER A 20 15.42 -27.61 -7.22
N CYS A 21 14.44 -28.48 -7.47
CA CYS A 21 13.20 -28.04 -8.10
C CYS A 21 12.50 -27.10 -7.11
N GLU A 22 12.72 -25.79 -7.26
CA GLU A 22 11.80 -24.81 -6.72
C GLU A 22 10.45 -25.03 -7.43
N LYS A 23 9.44 -25.43 -6.67
CA LYS A 23 8.06 -25.33 -7.13
C LYS A 23 7.80 -23.86 -7.37
N GLU A 24 7.62 -23.48 -8.64
CA GLU A 24 7.03 -22.21 -8.99
C GLU A 24 5.63 -22.14 -8.36
N ASP A 25 5.53 -21.37 -7.28
CA ASP A 25 4.28 -20.99 -6.65
C ASP A 25 3.55 -20.08 -7.65
N ASN A 26 2.61 -20.66 -8.40
CA ASN A 26 1.79 -19.96 -9.39
C ASN A 26 0.68 -19.09 -8.74
N SER A 27 0.89 -18.63 -7.51
CA SER A 27 -0.01 -17.67 -6.88
C SER A 27 0.11 -16.32 -7.60
N PRO A 28 -1.00 -15.68 -8.01
CA PRO A 28 -0.92 -14.37 -8.64
C PRO A 28 -0.20 -13.39 -7.70
N ASP A 29 0.79 -12.67 -8.23
CA ASP A 29 1.60 -11.72 -7.45
C ASP A 29 0.68 -10.76 -6.69
N LYS A 30 0.81 -10.77 -5.36
CA LYS A 30 0.09 -9.85 -4.49
C LYS A 30 0.52 -8.42 -4.80
N LEU A 31 -0.47 -7.53 -4.96
CA LEU A 31 -0.21 -6.11 -5.11
C LEU A 31 -0.04 -5.47 -3.73
N ILE A 32 1.20 -5.45 -3.24
CA ILE A 32 1.58 -4.81 -1.98
C ILE A 32 2.18 -3.43 -2.27
N VAL A 33 1.70 -2.42 -1.56
CA VAL A 33 2.10 -1.02 -1.74
C VAL A 33 2.52 -0.44 -0.39
N THR A 34 3.69 0.21 -0.36
CA THR A 34 4.17 0.98 0.78
C THR A 34 4.15 2.48 0.44
N MET A 35 3.44 3.29 1.22
CA MET A 35 3.34 4.73 1.03
C MET A 35 3.82 5.46 2.29
N GLY A 36 4.71 6.44 2.11
CA GLY A 36 5.20 7.29 3.18
C GLY A 36 4.24 8.42 3.52
N ALA A 37 4.31 8.94 4.75
CA ALA A 37 3.65 10.18 5.14
C ALA A 37 4.43 11.41 4.64
N GLN A 38 3.88 12.62 4.85
CA GLN A 38 4.31 13.86 4.19
C GLN A 38 5.77 14.29 4.44
N ALA A 39 6.39 13.85 5.53
CA ALA A 39 7.80 14.13 5.86
C ALA A 39 8.71 12.91 5.62
N ASN A 40 8.19 11.80 5.08
CA ASN A 40 9.01 10.64 4.73
C ASN A 40 9.85 10.96 3.47
N THR A 41 11.16 10.96 3.64
CA THR A 41 12.12 11.32 2.57
C THR A 41 12.57 10.12 1.72
N THR A 42 12.19 8.91 2.12
CA THR A 42 12.63 7.65 1.49
C THR A 42 11.53 6.98 0.67
N ILE A 43 10.27 7.11 1.11
CA ILE A 43 9.10 6.50 0.47
C ILE A 43 8.16 7.64 0.08
N GLY A 44 7.73 7.67 -1.18
CA GLY A 44 6.79 8.66 -1.67
C GLY A 44 5.40 8.54 -1.03
N ALA A 45 4.63 9.63 -1.07
CA ALA A 45 3.33 9.72 -0.43
C ALA A 45 2.15 9.58 -1.39
N PHE A 46 2.39 9.44 -2.70
CA PHE A 46 1.34 9.50 -3.73
C PHE A 46 1.35 8.24 -4.57
N TYR A 47 0.22 7.57 -4.74
CA TYR A 47 0.16 6.31 -5.47
C TYR A 47 -0.74 6.39 -6.69
N SER A 48 -0.22 5.90 -7.82
CA SER A 48 -0.96 5.65 -9.05
C SER A 48 -1.28 4.16 -9.17
N ILE A 49 -2.57 3.83 -9.15
CA ILE A 49 -3.07 2.47 -9.37
C ILE A 49 -2.82 2.03 -10.81
N GLY A 50 -3.00 2.94 -11.77
CA GLY A 50 -2.82 2.64 -13.20
C GLY A 50 -1.37 2.28 -13.54
N GLN A 51 -0.41 2.96 -12.91
CA GLN A 51 1.02 2.73 -13.13
C GLN A 51 1.65 1.75 -12.12
N ASN A 52 0.92 1.34 -11.09
CA ASN A 52 1.45 0.62 -9.94
C ASN A 52 2.75 1.26 -9.41
N LYS A 53 2.68 2.55 -9.09
CA LYS A 53 3.86 3.33 -8.72
C LYS A 53 3.58 4.35 -7.63
N VAL A 54 4.50 4.41 -6.67
CA VAL A 54 4.54 5.43 -5.62
C VAL A 54 5.46 6.58 -6.07
N PHE A 55 4.98 7.80 -5.90
CA PHE A 55 5.60 9.05 -6.32
C PHE A 55 5.89 9.93 -5.10
N THR A 56 6.98 10.69 -5.20
CA THR A 56 7.24 11.85 -4.34
C THR A 56 6.28 12.99 -4.72
N GLN A 57 6.15 14.00 -3.85
CA GLN A 57 5.25 15.14 -4.09
C GLN A 57 5.50 15.85 -5.43
N ASP A 58 6.76 16.15 -5.75
CA ASP A 58 7.10 16.87 -6.99
C ASP A 58 6.77 16.05 -8.24
N LEU A 59 7.08 14.74 -8.22
CA LEU A 59 6.74 13.88 -9.34
C LEU A 59 5.23 13.67 -9.45
N ALA A 60 4.52 13.59 -8.34
CA ALA A 60 3.06 13.49 -8.33
C ALA A 60 2.40 14.76 -8.88
N ALA A 61 2.94 15.95 -8.54
CA ALA A 61 2.48 17.22 -9.08
C ALA A 61 2.67 17.35 -10.60
N ALA A 62 3.62 16.63 -11.18
CA ALA A 62 3.80 16.51 -12.64
C ALA A 62 2.93 15.43 -13.30
N ASN A 63 2.27 14.56 -12.52
CA ASN A 63 1.48 13.41 -13.00
C ASN A 63 0.08 13.36 -12.35
N GLN A 64 -0.53 14.54 -12.11
CA GLN A 64 -1.71 14.74 -11.27
C GLN A 64 -2.91 13.85 -11.66
N ASP A 65 -3.09 13.65 -12.97
CA ASP A 65 -4.17 12.88 -13.59
C ASP A 65 -4.02 11.36 -13.43
N THR A 66 -2.94 10.89 -12.81
CA THR A 66 -2.70 9.46 -12.58
C THR A 66 -2.73 9.08 -11.11
N ILE A 67 -2.76 10.06 -10.20
CA ILE A 67 -2.67 9.83 -8.76
C ILE A 67 -4.05 9.52 -8.18
N ASN A 68 -4.19 8.34 -7.60
CA ASN A 68 -5.45 7.87 -7.05
C ASN A 68 -5.49 7.96 -5.52
N LEU A 69 -4.33 7.76 -4.87
CA LEU A 69 -4.21 7.77 -3.41
C LEU A 69 -3.09 8.72 -2.96
N LEU A 70 -3.25 9.26 -1.76
CA LEU A 70 -2.19 9.92 -1.00
C LEU A 70 -2.17 9.37 0.43
N CYS A 71 -0.99 9.35 1.05
CA CYS A 71 -0.77 8.94 2.43
C CYS A 71 -0.25 10.12 3.24
N PHE A 72 -0.84 10.34 4.42
CA PHE A 72 -0.37 11.39 5.32
C PHE A 72 -0.62 11.01 6.79
N TYR A 73 0.03 11.76 7.67
CA TYR A 73 -0.16 11.69 9.12
C TYR A 73 -0.60 13.05 9.65
N GLU A 74 -1.63 13.07 10.50
CA GLU A 74 -2.05 14.26 11.24
C GLU A 74 -2.65 13.86 12.60
N HIS A 75 -2.02 14.31 13.68
CA HIS A 75 -2.48 14.11 15.06
C HIS A 75 -2.37 15.41 15.84
N ASP A 76 -3.42 16.22 15.78
CA ASP A 76 -3.55 17.45 16.56
C ASP A 76 -4.81 17.37 17.45
N THR A 77 -4.58 17.12 18.73
CA THR A 77 -5.63 17.03 19.74
C THR A 77 -6.21 18.39 20.12
N VAL A 78 -5.49 19.49 19.90
CA VAL A 78 -5.93 20.85 20.25
C VAL A 78 -6.98 21.32 19.25
N ASN A 79 -6.74 21.09 17.96
CA ASN A 79 -7.66 21.50 16.88
C ASN A 79 -8.59 20.36 16.41
N ASN A 80 -8.55 19.21 17.10
CA ASN A 80 -9.35 18.01 16.80
C ASN A 80 -9.12 17.46 15.37
N TYR A 81 -7.90 17.58 14.88
CA TYR A 81 -7.45 16.94 13.64
C TYR A 81 -6.76 15.62 13.98
N ILE A 82 -7.56 14.59 14.24
CA ILE A 82 -7.07 13.25 14.56
C ILE A 82 -7.37 12.33 13.37
N ASN A 83 -6.35 12.19 12.51
CA ASN A 83 -6.34 11.29 11.37
C ASN A 83 -5.35 10.14 11.53
N ASP A 84 -4.25 10.35 12.26
CA ASP A 84 -3.09 9.44 12.29
C ASP A 84 -2.66 9.07 10.86
N ILE A 85 -1.94 7.96 10.68
CA ILE A 85 -1.67 7.45 9.34
C ILE A 85 -2.99 7.16 8.62
N CYS A 86 -3.11 7.76 7.43
CA CYS A 86 -4.36 7.88 6.73
C CYS A 86 -4.14 7.82 5.22
N LEU A 87 -5.02 7.11 4.52
CA LEU A 87 -5.12 7.12 3.07
C LEU A 87 -6.27 8.01 2.64
N ALA A 88 -6.02 8.89 1.68
CA ALA A 88 -7.03 9.70 1.02
C ALA A 88 -6.74 9.80 -0.48
N SER A 89 -7.32 10.77 -1.17
CA SER A 89 -7.08 11.06 -2.58
C SER A 89 -6.87 12.55 -2.81
N PRO A 90 -6.29 12.98 -3.94
CA PRO A 90 -6.16 14.41 -4.27
C PRO A 90 -7.51 15.16 -4.22
N GLY A 91 -8.60 14.51 -4.63
CA GLY A 91 -9.97 15.03 -4.61
C GLY A 91 -10.63 15.06 -3.22
N SER A 92 -9.96 14.57 -2.18
CA SER A 92 -10.51 14.53 -0.82
C SER A 92 -10.57 15.90 -0.15
N GLY A 93 -9.83 16.89 -0.67
CA GLY A 93 -9.80 18.26 -0.14
C GLY A 93 -8.93 18.40 1.11
N ILE A 94 -7.89 17.56 1.25
CA ILE A 94 -6.87 17.70 2.30
C ILE A 94 -6.10 19.01 2.09
N ARG A 95 -5.84 19.74 3.17
CA ARG A 95 -5.17 21.05 3.16
C ARG A 95 -4.12 21.13 4.26
N GLY A 96 -3.09 21.94 4.06
CA GLY A 96 -2.06 22.23 5.07
C GLY A 96 -1.10 21.08 5.39
N VAL A 97 -1.31 19.88 4.84
CA VAL A 97 -0.45 18.70 5.05
C VAL A 97 0.71 18.68 4.07
N PHE A 98 0.42 18.74 2.78
CA PHE A 98 1.42 18.88 1.71
C PHE A 98 1.53 20.35 1.36
N THR A 99 2.72 20.93 1.52
CA THR A 99 2.94 22.39 1.39
C THR A 99 3.89 22.71 0.24
N GLY A 100 4.04 24.00 -0.09
CA GLY A 100 4.89 24.48 -1.19
C GLY A 100 4.19 24.55 -2.54
N GLU A 101 4.95 24.88 -3.59
CA GLU A 101 4.42 25.08 -4.96
C GLU A 101 3.74 23.82 -5.50
N THR A 102 4.27 22.65 -5.17
CA THR A 102 3.77 21.33 -5.61
C THR A 102 2.66 20.76 -4.71
N SER A 103 2.16 21.54 -3.74
CA SER A 103 1.04 21.15 -2.87
C SER A 103 -0.17 20.66 -3.68
N THR A 104 -0.83 19.62 -3.17
CA THR A 104 -2.10 19.10 -3.73
C THR A 104 -3.21 20.16 -3.81
N GLU A 105 -3.12 21.22 -3.01
CA GLU A 105 -4.05 22.35 -3.07
C GLU A 105 -3.95 23.12 -4.40
N ASN A 106 -2.77 23.14 -5.01
CA ASN A 106 -2.49 23.86 -6.26
C ASN A 106 -2.74 23.02 -7.52
N TRP A 107 -3.04 21.72 -7.38
CA TRP A 107 -3.24 20.84 -8.52
C TRP A 107 -4.47 21.23 -9.34
N ALA A 108 -4.36 21.19 -10.66
CA ALA A 108 -5.46 21.43 -11.60
C ALA A 108 -6.39 20.22 -11.69
N VAL A 109 -5.83 19.01 -11.58
CA VAL A 109 -6.57 17.75 -11.60
C VAL A 109 -6.52 17.10 -10.23
N LYS A 110 -7.69 16.77 -9.67
CA LYS A 110 -7.80 16.15 -8.34
C LYS A 110 -8.78 14.99 -8.39
N GLN A 111 -8.27 13.79 -8.66
CA GLN A 111 -9.10 12.59 -8.70
C GLN A 111 -9.61 12.23 -7.30
N LEU A 112 -10.90 11.89 -7.21
CA LEU A 112 -11.52 11.45 -5.98
C LEU A 112 -11.57 9.93 -5.94
N THR A 113 -10.93 9.34 -4.94
CA THR A 113 -11.15 7.96 -4.51
C THR A 113 -11.94 7.99 -3.21
N THR A 114 -13.02 7.22 -3.13
CA THR A 114 -13.83 7.08 -1.91
C THR A 114 -13.50 5.78 -1.19
N PHE A 115 -13.69 5.80 0.13
CA PHE A 115 -13.35 4.76 1.08
C PHE A 115 -14.58 4.45 1.92
N THR A 116 -14.97 3.18 2.00
CA THR A 116 -16.11 2.74 2.80
C THR A 116 -15.71 1.54 3.65
N ALA A 117 -16.40 1.37 4.78
CA ALA A 117 -16.40 0.06 5.41
C ALA A 117 -17.01 -0.95 4.42
N PRO A 118 -16.49 -2.19 4.35
CA PRO A 118 -17.07 -3.21 3.49
C PRO A 118 -18.59 -3.37 3.73
N ALA A 119 -19.38 -3.38 2.66
CA ALA A 119 -20.84 -3.52 2.72
C ALA A 119 -21.28 -4.85 3.37
N THR A 120 -20.46 -5.88 3.19
CA THR A 120 -20.52 -7.14 3.91
C THR A 120 -19.21 -7.29 4.68
N GLU A 121 -19.30 -7.70 5.95
CA GLU A 121 -18.12 -7.96 6.76
C GLU A 121 -17.20 -8.99 6.08
N ILE A 122 -15.90 -8.71 6.10
CA ILE A 122 -14.87 -9.55 5.52
C ILE A 122 -13.71 -9.68 6.51
N THR A 123 -13.29 -10.90 6.75
CA THR A 123 -12.13 -11.21 7.59
C THR A 123 -10.83 -11.15 6.78
N VAL A 124 -9.69 -11.03 7.46
CA VAL A 124 -8.36 -11.10 6.80
C VAL A 124 -8.19 -12.39 5.99
N ALA A 125 -8.60 -13.54 6.52
CA ALA A 125 -8.50 -14.82 5.81
C ALA A 125 -9.37 -14.85 4.54
N GLN A 126 -10.57 -14.28 4.59
CA GLN A 126 -11.43 -14.14 3.40
C GLN A 126 -10.83 -13.17 2.39
N PHE A 127 -10.32 -12.03 2.84
CA PHE A 127 -9.60 -11.10 1.97
C PHE A 127 -8.42 -11.81 1.31
N ASP A 128 -7.61 -12.56 2.05
CA ASP A 128 -6.42 -13.26 1.55
C ASP A 128 -6.75 -14.32 0.50
N ALA A 129 -7.92 -14.95 0.60
CA ALA A 129 -8.43 -15.92 -0.37
C ALA A 129 -8.97 -15.29 -1.66
N LEU A 130 -9.25 -13.99 -1.70
CA LEU A 130 -9.65 -13.31 -2.92
C LEU A 130 -8.48 -13.19 -3.89
N GLU A 131 -8.75 -13.19 -5.19
CA GLU A 131 -7.77 -12.91 -6.22
C GLU A 131 -7.99 -11.52 -6.85
N GLN A 132 -6.98 -11.03 -7.58
CA GLN A 132 -7.18 -9.85 -8.42
C GLN A 132 -8.31 -10.12 -9.43
N ASN A 133 -9.11 -9.11 -9.72
CA ASN A 133 -10.24 -9.16 -10.65
C ASN A 133 -11.40 -10.08 -10.25
N ASP A 134 -11.43 -10.59 -9.02
CA ASP A 134 -12.57 -11.33 -8.51
C ASP A 134 -13.87 -10.53 -8.64
N ALA A 135 -14.90 -11.17 -9.20
CA ALA A 135 -16.19 -10.53 -9.49
C ALA A 135 -16.93 -10.08 -8.22
N VAL A 136 -16.56 -10.60 -7.05
CA VAL A 136 -17.16 -10.23 -5.76
C VAL A 136 -16.63 -8.89 -5.22
N ILE A 137 -15.45 -8.42 -5.66
CA ILE A 137 -14.81 -7.20 -5.15
C ILE A 137 -15.77 -5.98 -5.17
N PRO A 138 -16.48 -5.68 -6.29
CA PRO A 138 -17.42 -4.54 -6.31
C PRO A 138 -18.55 -4.63 -5.29
N SER A 139 -18.99 -5.82 -4.89
CA SER A 139 -20.09 -5.98 -3.93
C SER A 139 -19.72 -5.56 -2.50
N TYR A 140 -18.43 -5.43 -2.20
CA TYR A 140 -17.97 -4.93 -0.90
C TYR A 140 -18.03 -3.42 -0.79
N TYR A 141 -18.17 -2.67 -1.89
CA TYR A 141 -18.27 -1.21 -1.77
C TYR A 141 -19.64 -0.81 -1.21
N ASN A 142 -19.65 -0.13 -0.07
CA ASN A 142 -20.89 0.28 0.59
C ASN A 142 -21.41 1.60 0.00
N SER A 143 -22.23 1.51 -1.04
CA SER A 143 -22.84 2.69 -1.68
C SER A 143 -23.82 3.46 -0.80
N THR A 144 -24.23 2.92 0.35
CA THR A 144 -25.13 3.60 1.30
C THR A 144 -24.37 4.49 2.29
N GLN A 145 -23.06 4.28 2.45
CA GLN A 145 -22.22 5.14 3.28
C GLN A 145 -21.90 6.43 2.51
N THR A 146 -22.46 7.55 2.97
CA THR A 146 -22.32 8.86 2.29
C THR A 146 -21.45 9.86 3.05
N SER A 147 -21.13 9.59 4.32
CA SER A 147 -20.30 10.44 5.17
C SER A 147 -19.00 9.76 5.56
N GLY A 148 -17.95 10.57 5.80
CA GLY A 148 -16.64 10.06 6.18
C GLY A 148 -15.88 9.29 5.08
N ILE A 149 -16.38 9.28 3.84
CA ILE A 149 -15.84 8.41 2.77
C ILE A 149 -14.66 8.99 2.01
N LYS A 150 -14.19 10.19 2.33
CA LYS A 150 -13.10 10.84 1.59
C LYS A 150 -11.71 10.39 2.04
N LYS A 151 -11.62 9.60 3.11
CA LYS A 151 -10.36 9.10 3.66
C LYS A 151 -10.60 7.87 4.53
N ALA A 152 -9.62 6.98 4.59
CA ALA A 152 -9.50 5.93 5.58
C ALA A 152 -8.41 6.35 6.59
N LYS A 153 -8.81 6.60 7.83
CA LYS A 153 -7.98 7.22 8.87
C LYS A 153 -7.86 6.32 10.09
N LEU A 154 -6.90 6.58 10.97
CA LEU A 154 -6.61 5.77 12.16
C LEU A 154 -6.26 4.33 11.78
N LEU A 155 -5.52 4.17 10.68
CA LEU A 155 -5.25 2.86 10.08
C LEU A 155 -4.47 1.97 11.04
N LYS A 156 -4.85 0.69 11.09
CA LYS A 156 -4.18 -0.35 11.88
C LYS A 156 -4.02 -1.61 11.04
N ALA A 157 -3.00 -2.40 11.36
CA ALA A 157 -2.80 -3.71 10.75
C ALA A 157 -4.08 -4.57 10.87
N GLY A 158 -4.51 -5.14 9.75
CA GLY A 158 -5.73 -5.92 9.64
C GLY A 158 -6.99 -5.14 9.25
N ASP A 159 -6.97 -3.80 9.26
CA ASP A 159 -8.10 -3.01 8.76
C ASP A 159 -8.34 -3.29 7.27
N ILE A 160 -9.60 -3.43 6.88
CA ILE A 160 -10.02 -3.65 5.49
C ILE A 160 -11.03 -2.58 5.08
N TYR A 161 -10.79 -1.95 3.94
CA TYR A 161 -11.67 -0.93 3.36
C TYR A 161 -12.01 -1.28 1.91
N ALA A 162 -13.23 -0.95 1.51
CA ALA A 162 -13.62 -0.95 0.11
C ALA A 162 -13.43 0.43 -0.50
N ILE A 163 -12.84 0.48 -1.69
CA ILE A 163 -12.56 1.72 -2.42
C ILE A 163 -13.28 1.76 -3.75
N LYS A 164 -13.55 2.99 -4.20
CA LYS A 164 -13.99 3.28 -5.57
C LYS A 164 -13.22 4.47 -6.10
N THR A 165 -12.49 4.30 -7.21
CA THR A 165 -11.73 5.38 -7.85
C THR A 165 -12.63 6.29 -8.69
N HIS A 166 -12.08 7.42 -9.12
CA HIS A 166 -12.73 8.35 -10.06
C HIS A 166 -13.20 7.66 -11.35
N ASP A 167 -12.40 6.71 -11.84
CA ASP A 167 -12.68 5.94 -13.06
C ASP A 167 -13.62 4.75 -12.84
N ASN A 168 -14.32 4.71 -11.71
CA ASN A 168 -15.21 3.62 -11.30
C ASN A 168 -14.53 2.24 -11.16
N ILE A 169 -13.24 2.21 -10.87
CA ILE A 169 -12.54 0.97 -10.49
C ILE A 169 -12.87 0.69 -9.02
N TYR A 170 -13.34 -0.52 -8.73
CA TYR A 170 -13.64 -0.99 -7.38
C TYR A 170 -12.46 -1.77 -6.83
N GLY A 171 -12.24 -1.66 -5.51
CA GLY A 171 -11.19 -2.40 -4.84
C GLY A 171 -11.47 -2.67 -3.38
N LEU A 172 -10.65 -3.55 -2.82
CA LEU A 172 -10.46 -3.73 -1.39
C LEU A 172 -8.98 -3.51 -1.09
N PHE A 173 -8.66 -2.79 -0.01
CA PHE A 173 -7.32 -2.90 0.56
C PHE A 173 -7.37 -3.41 1.98
N LYS A 174 -6.31 -4.14 2.36
CA LYS A 174 -6.05 -4.62 3.70
C LYS A 174 -4.73 -4.01 4.18
N VAL A 175 -4.76 -3.34 5.32
CA VAL A 175 -3.57 -2.80 5.95
C VAL A 175 -2.71 -3.94 6.49
N ILE A 176 -1.43 -3.95 6.15
CA ILE A 176 -0.43 -4.91 6.63
C ILE A 176 0.33 -4.33 7.81
N THR A 177 0.91 -3.14 7.62
CA THR A 177 1.78 -2.48 8.60
C THR A 177 1.49 -0.98 8.63
N VAL A 178 1.56 -0.39 9.81
CA VAL A 178 1.50 1.07 10.03
C VAL A 178 2.63 1.48 10.94
N VAL A 179 3.38 2.50 10.52
CA VAL A 179 4.34 3.22 11.36
C VAL A 179 3.85 4.66 11.45
N GLU A 180 3.47 5.07 12.66
CA GLU A 180 2.94 6.40 12.94
C GLU A 180 4.00 7.50 12.81
N GLY A 181 3.53 8.72 12.57
CA GLY A 181 4.38 9.92 12.49
C GLY A 181 4.40 10.55 11.11
N ALA A 182 4.82 11.81 11.05
CA ALA A 182 4.90 12.57 9.79
C ALA A 182 5.94 11.97 8.81
N ASP A 183 6.95 11.27 9.32
CA ASP A 183 7.95 10.48 8.60
C ASP A 183 7.60 8.99 8.50
N GLY A 184 6.43 8.59 9.03
CA GLY A 184 5.91 7.24 9.04
C GLY A 184 5.48 6.72 7.67
N TYR A 185 4.81 5.56 7.65
CA TYR A 185 4.31 4.93 6.44
C TYR A 185 3.17 3.93 6.72
N VAL A 186 2.45 3.58 5.66
CA VAL A 186 1.52 2.44 5.62
C VAL A 186 1.94 1.46 4.54
N GLU A 187 1.86 0.17 4.84
CA GLU A 187 1.92 -0.92 3.88
C GLU A 187 0.56 -1.60 3.80
N PHE A 188 0.06 -1.84 2.60
CA PHE A 188 -1.23 -2.50 2.38
C PHE A 188 -1.21 -3.39 1.14
N GLU A 189 -2.05 -4.41 1.16
CA GLU A 189 -2.37 -5.23 -0.01
C GLU A 189 -3.62 -4.68 -0.69
N LEU A 190 -3.60 -4.52 -2.01
CA LEU A 190 -4.71 -3.95 -2.79
C LEU A 190 -5.24 -4.98 -3.80
N LYS A 191 -6.54 -5.26 -3.79
CA LYS A 191 -7.22 -6.10 -4.79
C LYS A 191 -8.22 -5.26 -5.56
N LEU A 192 -8.17 -5.33 -6.89
CA LEU A 192 -8.96 -4.48 -7.77
C LEU A 192 -9.82 -5.33 -8.70
N LYS A 193 -11.00 -4.82 -9.04
CA LYS A 193 -11.74 -5.24 -10.22
C LYS A 193 -11.57 -4.18 -11.31
N LYS A 194 -10.63 -4.44 -12.22
CA LYS A 194 -10.47 -3.65 -13.45
C LYS A 194 -11.43 -4.14 -14.54
#